data_AF-A0A519RHZ4-F1
#
_entry.id   AF-A0A519RHZ4-F1
#
_cell.length_a   1.000
_cell.length_b   1.000
_cell.length_c   1.000
_cell.angle_alpha   90.00
_cell.angle_beta   90.00
_cell.angle_gamma   90.00
#
_symmetry.space_group_name_H-M   'P 1'
#
loop_
_entity.id
_entity.type
_entity.pdbx_description
1 polymer ?
#
loop_
_entity_poly.entity_id
_entity_poly.type
_entity_poly.pdbx_seq_one_letter_code
_entity_poly.pdbx_strand_id
1 'polypeptide(L)'
;VWVETIRSFGKNTTLDTALVLLTFGLYIYYINYTQDVMHIKDRSLVSPTKTGDTVSSLLFAIVVATLVHTYVMQPFTIPTSSLEKTLLVGDFLFVSKFHFGARTPMTTVAAPMVHDTIPLINVKSYLNKPQLPYFRIPGLQKIEKNDIVVFNWPVDTVYKFFDRSGRSTTKPVDKKSNYVKRCVGTPGDVFSIKDGLVFIDGKELILSDRAKPQYIYKVYAKNGVSGELLKETGSTEFIRTYIIKPSSQEQITAVSPYVLASTENNDRSYTIKTNYTGIPNKVISETGLYAQEVYEAETDVNLTFEGADKLRKSTTIDSVIKVIEAVDNRIFPHDGKWSGDNFGPITIPAEGATVQLTSENLPLYERIIGVYENNDLKVNGDEIRINGAIAKSYTFKQDYYWMMGDNRHRSEDSRYWGFVPADHIVGKPVFIWMSLDQTIGWNKAIDKIRWERMFTTVGGDGEPYSYFKFFLIALAAYFGITYFMKKKRAKI
;
A
#
# COMPACT_ATOMS: atom_id res chain seq x y z
N VAL A 1 31.79 -10.77 2.20
CA VAL A 1 32.75 -11.54 3.03
C VAL A 1 33.35 -12.68 2.23
N TRP A 2 32.61 -13.71 1.80
CA TRP A 2 33.18 -14.90 1.15
C TRP A 2 34.05 -14.63 -0.08
N VAL A 3 33.57 -13.79 -1.02
CA VAL A 3 34.34 -13.37 -2.22
C VAL A 3 35.65 -12.71 -1.82
N GLU A 4 35.60 -11.85 -0.81
CA GLU A 4 36.81 -11.22 -0.30
C GLU A 4 37.70 -12.25 0.40
N THR A 5 37.19 -13.22 1.14
CA THR A 5 38.01 -14.27 1.76
C THR A 5 38.82 -15.05 0.72
N ILE A 6 38.19 -15.60 -0.33
CA ILE A 6 38.92 -16.39 -1.35
C ILE A 6 39.97 -15.56 -2.10
N ARG A 7 39.73 -14.26 -2.29
CA ARG A 7 40.67 -13.33 -2.92
C ARG A 7 41.94 -13.12 -2.08
N SER A 8 41.86 -13.27 -0.74
CA SER A 8 43.04 -13.18 0.14
C SER A 8 43.97 -14.38 -0.03
N PHE A 9 43.49 -15.45 -0.67
CA PHE A 9 44.22 -16.69 -0.91
C PHE A 9 44.54 -16.88 -2.41
N GLY A 10 44.54 -15.78 -3.18
CA GLY A 10 44.91 -15.79 -4.60
C GLY A 10 43.83 -16.29 -5.56
N LYS A 11 42.62 -16.60 -5.07
CA LYS A 11 41.48 -17.03 -5.91
C LYS A 11 40.67 -15.82 -6.37
N ASN A 12 41.03 -15.30 -7.54
CA ASN A 12 40.53 -14.04 -8.08
C ASN A 12 39.84 -14.20 -9.45
N THR A 13 39.60 -15.44 -9.90
CA THR A 13 38.95 -15.69 -11.20
C THR A 13 37.42 -15.52 -11.11
N THR A 14 36.77 -15.32 -12.26
CA THR A 14 35.31 -15.29 -12.35
C THR A 14 34.69 -16.61 -11.89
N LEU A 15 35.35 -17.74 -12.18
CA LEU A 15 34.92 -19.08 -11.75
C LEU A 15 34.95 -19.19 -10.22
N ASP A 16 36.04 -18.77 -9.58
CA ASP A 16 36.16 -18.80 -8.11
C ASP A 16 35.06 -17.96 -7.45
N THR A 17 34.78 -16.79 -8.03
CA THR A 17 33.72 -15.89 -7.57
C THR A 17 32.34 -16.53 -7.74
N ALA A 18 32.07 -17.18 -8.89
CA ALA A 18 30.81 -17.88 -9.11
C ALA A 18 30.65 -19.07 -8.17
N LEU A 19 31.69 -19.90 -8.03
CA LEU A 19 31.69 -21.07 -7.16
C LEU A 19 31.47 -20.70 -5.70
N VAL A 20 32.15 -19.66 -5.18
CA VAL A 20 31.95 -19.24 -3.79
C VAL A 20 30.56 -18.69 -3.53
N LEU A 21 29.95 -18.01 -4.51
CA LEU A 21 28.60 -17.48 -4.38
C LEU A 21 27.54 -18.58 -4.49
N LEU A 22 27.63 -19.44 -5.51
CA LEU A 22 26.66 -20.53 -5.76
C LEU A 22 26.67 -21.59 -4.65
N THR A 23 27.82 -21.79 -4.01
CA THR A 23 27.96 -22.72 -2.89
C THR A 23 27.75 -22.08 -1.52
N PHE A 24 27.32 -20.82 -1.47
CA PHE A 24 27.14 -20.05 -0.23
C PHE A 24 28.36 -20.11 0.70
N GLY A 25 29.56 -19.98 0.13
CA GLY A 25 30.82 -20.00 0.86
C GLY A 25 31.43 -21.38 1.07
N LEU A 26 30.74 -22.49 0.78
CA LEU A 26 31.31 -23.85 0.95
C LEU A 26 32.51 -24.11 0.03
N TYR A 27 32.67 -23.37 -1.06
CA TYR A 27 33.89 -23.40 -1.87
C TYR A 27 35.16 -23.01 -1.09
N ILE A 28 35.03 -22.16 -0.05
CA ILE A 28 36.16 -21.83 0.84
C ILE A 28 36.63 -23.08 1.57
N TYR A 29 35.71 -23.92 2.04
CA TYR A 29 36.04 -25.19 2.68
C TYR A 29 36.78 -26.10 1.70
N TYR A 30 36.28 -26.25 0.47
CA TYR A 30 36.97 -27.03 -0.57
C TYR A 30 38.41 -26.53 -0.79
N ILE A 31 38.61 -25.22 -0.98
CA ILE A 31 39.93 -24.64 -1.16
C ILE A 31 40.83 -24.96 0.04
N ASN A 32 40.33 -24.77 1.27
CA ASN A 32 41.09 -24.96 2.49
C ASN A 32 41.60 -26.40 2.69
N TYR A 33 40.86 -27.41 2.24
CA TYR A 33 41.22 -28.82 2.44
C TYR A 33 41.89 -29.50 1.24
N THR A 34 41.75 -28.94 0.04
CA THR A 34 42.24 -29.59 -1.20
C THR A 34 43.37 -28.83 -1.88
N GLN A 35 43.57 -27.56 -1.57
CA GLN A 35 44.55 -26.72 -2.26
C GLN A 35 45.52 -26.10 -1.27
N ASP A 36 46.79 -26.09 -1.65
CA ASP A 36 47.81 -25.34 -0.93
C ASP A 36 47.68 -23.85 -1.27
N VAL A 37 47.18 -23.06 -0.31
CA VAL A 37 46.92 -21.63 -0.49
C VAL A 37 47.57 -20.81 0.61
N MET A 38 48.33 -19.79 0.23
CA MET A 38 48.95 -18.86 1.17
C MET A 38 48.17 -17.55 1.27
N HIS A 39 48.07 -17.01 2.48
CA HIS A 39 47.42 -15.74 2.72
C HIS A 39 48.28 -14.56 2.23
N ILE A 40 47.73 -13.77 1.30
CA ILE A 40 48.36 -12.58 0.73
C ILE A 40 48.02 -11.37 1.61
N LYS A 41 48.97 -10.95 2.46
CA LYS A 41 48.76 -9.86 3.45
C LYS A 41 48.51 -8.49 2.82
N ASP A 42 49.25 -8.13 1.78
CA ASP A 42 49.23 -6.78 1.18
C ASP A 42 48.46 -6.72 -0.15
N ARG A 43 47.34 -7.43 -0.24
CA ARG A 43 46.54 -7.42 -1.48
C ARG A 43 45.82 -6.09 -1.68
N SER A 44 45.66 -5.71 -2.94
CA SER A 44 44.74 -4.63 -3.30
C SER A 44 43.30 -5.01 -2.99
N LEU A 45 42.53 -4.06 -2.44
CA LEU A 45 41.07 -4.18 -2.29
C LEU A 45 40.37 -4.13 -3.67
N VAL A 46 40.98 -3.43 -4.62
CA VAL A 46 40.51 -3.36 -6.01
C VAL A 46 40.78 -4.69 -6.71
N SER A 47 39.79 -5.21 -7.43
CA SER A 47 39.97 -6.47 -8.17
C SER A 47 40.98 -6.29 -9.30
N PRO A 48 41.93 -7.23 -9.48
CA PRO A 48 42.88 -7.20 -10.59
C PRO A 48 42.20 -7.35 -11.96
N THR A 49 40.97 -7.87 -11.99
CA THR A 49 40.15 -7.99 -13.20
C THR A 49 38.99 -7.00 -13.17
N LYS A 50 38.73 -6.35 -14.32
CA LYS A 50 37.59 -5.43 -14.51
C LYS A 50 36.24 -6.12 -14.20
N THR A 51 36.11 -7.40 -14.55
CA THR A 51 34.93 -8.21 -14.26
C THR A 51 34.75 -8.45 -12.76
N GLY A 52 35.81 -8.84 -12.04
CA GLY A 52 35.74 -9.04 -10.59
C GLY A 52 35.46 -7.74 -9.82
N ASP A 53 35.93 -6.60 -10.33
CA ASP A 53 35.67 -5.28 -9.73
C ASP A 53 34.20 -4.90 -9.85
N THR A 54 33.63 -5.15 -11.03
CA THR A 54 32.21 -4.93 -11.31
C THR A 54 31.33 -5.84 -10.43
N VAL A 55 31.68 -7.13 -10.30
CA VAL A 55 30.92 -8.08 -9.47
C VAL A 55 31.00 -7.71 -7.99
N SER A 56 32.18 -7.37 -7.48
CA SER A 56 32.33 -6.97 -6.07
C SER A 56 31.57 -5.69 -5.76
N SER A 57 31.66 -4.69 -6.65
CA SER A 57 30.90 -3.43 -6.54
C SER A 57 29.39 -3.68 -6.56
N LEU A 58 28.91 -4.55 -7.44
CA LEU A 58 27.50 -4.90 -7.54
C LEU A 58 27.02 -5.65 -6.29
N LEU A 59 27.78 -6.63 -5.79
CA LEU A 59 27.46 -7.35 -4.56
C LEU A 59 27.41 -6.41 -3.36
N PHE A 60 28.39 -5.51 -3.23
CA PHE A 60 28.39 -4.50 -2.19
C PHE A 60 27.16 -3.59 -2.28
N ALA A 61 26.83 -3.11 -3.48
CA ALA A 61 25.64 -2.31 -3.71
C ALA A 61 24.35 -3.06 -3.34
N ILE A 62 24.22 -4.35 -3.69
CA ILE A 62 23.08 -5.19 -3.31
C ILE A 62 22.98 -5.33 -1.78
N VAL A 63 24.10 -5.57 -1.09
CA VAL A 63 24.12 -5.69 0.38
C VAL A 63 23.69 -4.37 1.03
N VAL A 64 24.29 -3.24 0.63
CA VAL A 64 23.94 -1.92 1.15
C VAL A 64 22.47 -1.59 0.88
N ALA A 65 22.01 -1.78 -0.35
CA ALA A 65 20.63 -1.53 -0.72
C ALA A 65 19.66 -2.46 0.03
N THR A 66 20.04 -3.71 0.29
CA THR A 66 19.25 -4.64 1.12
C THR A 66 19.17 -4.15 2.56
N LEU A 67 20.27 -3.66 3.16
CA LEU A 67 20.27 -3.09 4.51
C LEU A 67 19.40 -1.83 4.59
N VAL A 68 19.55 -0.91 3.62
CA VAL A 68 18.72 0.30 3.52
C VAL A 68 17.24 -0.08 3.38
N HIS A 69 16.91 -1.01 2.48
CA HIS A 69 15.55 -1.49 2.29
C HIS A 69 14.99 -2.19 3.52
N THR A 70 15.82 -2.91 4.28
CA THR A 70 15.39 -3.68 5.44
C THR A 70 15.16 -2.78 6.65
N TYR A 71 16.04 -1.81 6.90
CA TYR A 71 16.07 -1.06 8.17
C TYR A 71 15.79 0.44 8.07
N VAL A 72 15.95 1.05 6.89
CA VAL A 72 15.88 2.51 6.74
C VAL A 72 14.62 2.94 6.01
N MET A 73 14.53 2.64 4.71
CA MET A 73 13.36 2.98 3.91
C MET A 73 13.08 1.94 2.84
N GLN A 74 11.81 1.75 2.52
CA GLN A 74 11.38 0.84 1.45
C GLN A 74 10.42 1.57 0.50
N PRO A 75 10.59 1.41 -0.83
CA PRO A 75 9.63 1.94 -1.79
C PRO A 75 8.36 1.08 -1.85
N PHE A 76 7.21 1.73 -1.95
CA PHE A 76 5.90 1.09 -2.16
C PHE A 76 5.13 1.82 -3.25
N THR A 77 4.20 1.12 -3.90
CA THR A 77 3.27 1.71 -4.87
C THR A 77 1.85 1.57 -4.33
N ILE A 78 1.02 2.59 -4.51
CA ILE A 78 -0.40 2.56 -4.15
C ILE A 78 -1.22 1.99 -5.32
N PRO A 79 -1.79 0.77 -5.19
CA PRO A 79 -2.50 0.12 -6.29
C PRO A 79 -4.02 0.28 -6.21
N THR A 80 -4.58 0.73 -5.08
CA THR A 80 -6.04 0.83 -4.85
C THR A 80 -6.43 2.21 -4.34
N SER A 81 -7.70 2.59 -4.56
CA SER A 81 -8.26 3.90 -4.21
C SER A 81 -8.68 4.02 -2.74
N SER A 82 -8.23 3.13 -1.85
CA SER A 82 -8.72 3.11 -0.46
C SER A 82 -8.32 4.33 0.39
N LEU A 83 -7.31 5.08 -0.05
CA LEU A 83 -6.89 6.37 0.52
C LEU A 83 -7.05 7.50 -0.52
N GLU A 84 -7.93 7.33 -1.51
CA GLU A 84 -8.16 8.31 -2.58
C GLU A 84 -8.33 9.73 -2.01
N LYS A 85 -7.83 10.73 -2.76
CA LYS A 85 -7.63 12.14 -2.35
C LYS A 85 -6.50 12.41 -1.38
N THR A 86 -6.19 11.51 -0.46
CA THR A 86 -4.99 11.63 0.38
C THR A 86 -3.77 11.02 -0.33
N LEU A 87 -3.87 9.74 -0.72
CA LEU A 87 -2.89 9.03 -1.55
C LEU A 87 -3.59 8.44 -2.77
N LEU A 88 -3.12 8.78 -3.96
CA LEU A 88 -3.76 8.41 -5.22
C LEU A 88 -3.21 7.09 -5.76
N VAL A 89 -4.05 6.39 -6.52
CA VAL A 89 -3.59 5.23 -7.31
C VAL A 89 -2.45 5.67 -8.25
N GLY A 90 -1.34 4.94 -8.17
CA GLY A 90 -0.11 5.26 -8.89
C GLY A 90 0.85 6.21 -8.17
N ASP A 91 0.59 6.59 -6.92
CA ASP A 91 1.60 7.20 -6.05
C ASP A 91 2.65 6.15 -5.66
N PHE A 92 3.92 6.55 -5.70
CA PHE A 92 5.07 5.78 -5.26
C PHE A 92 5.67 6.43 -4.02
N LEU A 93 5.66 5.68 -2.93
CA LEU A 93 5.99 6.15 -1.60
C LEU A 93 7.37 5.67 -1.17
N PHE A 94 8.10 6.50 -0.45
CA PHE A 94 9.12 6.05 0.48
C PHE A 94 8.51 5.91 1.87
N VAL A 95 8.66 4.70 2.42
CA VAL A 95 8.21 4.35 3.76
C VAL A 95 9.41 4.24 4.65
N SER A 96 9.48 5.09 5.67
CA SER A 96 10.51 5.03 6.69
C SER A 96 10.18 3.95 7.72
N LYS A 97 11.18 3.09 7.99
CA LYS A 97 11.06 2.02 8.97
C LYS A 97 11.50 2.43 10.37
N PHE A 98 12.34 3.45 10.49
CA PHE A 98 12.87 3.93 11.77
C PHE A 98 11.87 4.78 12.57
N HIS A 99 10.89 5.43 11.94
CA HIS A 99 9.89 6.23 12.67
C HIS A 99 9.15 5.38 13.72
N PHE A 100 8.65 4.21 13.33
CA PHE A 100 7.95 3.27 14.23
C PHE A 100 8.83 2.12 14.71
N GLY A 101 10.14 2.21 14.51
CA GLY A 101 11.09 1.17 14.86
C GLY A 101 11.22 0.07 13.81
N ALA A 102 12.44 -0.13 13.31
CA ALA A 102 12.70 -1.16 12.31
C ALA A 102 12.66 -2.55 12.95
N ARG A 103 11.89 -3.46 12.35
CA ARG A 103 11.86 -4.88 12.74
C ARG A 103 12.94 -5.68 12.02
N THR A 104 13.48 -6.69 12.69
CA THR A 104 14.36 -7.66 12.02
C THR A 104 13.56 -8.56 11.07
N PRO A 105 14.17 -9.03 9.97
CA PRO A 105 13.56 -10.07 9.15
C PRO A 105 13.26 -11.30 10.01
N MET A 106 12.03 -11.81 9.92
CA MET A 106 11.63 -13.07 10.56
C MET A 106 11.97 -14.24 9.65
N THR A 107 11.84 -14.03 8.34
CA THR A 107 12.18 -15.05 7.34
C THR A 107 13.66 -15.01 7.00
N THR A 108 14.43 -16.00 7.45
CA THR A 108 15.91 -16.02 7.37
C THR A 108 16.43 -16.20 5.95
N VAL A 109 15.76 -17.03 5.14
CA VAL A 109 16.18 -17.34 3.77
C VAL A 109 15.18 -16.73 2.80
N ALA A 110 15.55 -15.62 2.20
CA ALA A 110 14.76 -14.93 1.18
C ALA A 110 15.64 -14.28 0.12
N ALA A 111 15.11 -14.16 -1.10
CA ALA A 111 15.73 -13.40 -2.17
C ALA A 111 15.74 -11.90 -1.79
N PRO A 112 16.86 -11.19 -2.02
CA PRO A 112 16.97 -9.78 -1.70
C PRO A 112 16.00 -8.96 -2.55
N MET A 113 15.46 -7.87 -1.99
CA MET A 113 14.58 -6.90 -2.65
C MET A 113 13.25 -7.45 -3.21
N VAL A 114 12.92 -8.71 -2.95
CA VAL A 114 11.67 -9.33 -3.40
C VAL A 114 10.79 -9.67 -2.21
N HIS A 115 9.53 -9.24 -2.25
CA HIS A 115 8.59 -9.43 -1.14
C HIS A 115 8.16 -10.90 -0.99
N ASP A 116 7.28 -11.39 -1.88
CA ASP A 116 6.61 -12.70 -1.76
C ASP A 116 6.94 -13.67 -2.91
N THR A 117 7.07 -13.18 -4.14
CA THR A 117 7.23 -14.01 -5.35
C THR A 117 8.36 -13.48 -6.21
N ILE A 118 9.24 -14.38 -6.68
CA ILE A 118 10.30 -14.03 -7.63
C ILE A 118 9.65 -13.69 -8.99
N PRO A 119 9.90 -12.47 -9.54
CA PRO A 119 9.39 -12.10 -10.84
C PRO A 119 9.80 -13.10 -11.94
N LEU A 120 9.02 -13.19 -13.02
CA LEU A 120 9.21 -14.08 -14.18
C LEU A 120 8.95 -15.58 -13.92
N ILE A 121 9.52 -16.14 -12.86
CA ILE A 121 9.42 -17.58 -12.57
C ILE A 121 8.25 -17.95 -11.63
N ASN A 122 7.61 -16.95 -11.00
CA ASN A 122 6.41 -17.11 -10.17
C ASN A 122 6.54 -18.12 -9.01
N VAL A 123 7.75 -18.31 -8.47
CA VAL A 123 8.02 -19.13 -7.28
C VAL A 123 8.17 -18.25 -6.03
N LYS A 124 7.97 -18.82 -4.84
CA LYS A 124 8.15 -18.10 -3.57
C LYS A 124 9.56 -17.52 -3.50
N SER A 125 9.66 -16.26 -3.06
CA SER A 125 10.95 -15.60 -2.85
C SER A 125 11.63 -16.01 -1.54
N TYR A 126 11.05 -16.93 -0.78
CA TYR A 126 11.52 -17.31 0.55
C TYR A 126 11.22 -18.76 0.91
N LEU A 127 11.95 -19.26 1.91
CA LEU A 127 11.62 -20.51 2.60
C LEU A 127 10.74 -20.24 3.82
N ASN A 128 9.74 -21.09 4.05
CA ASN A 128 8.87 -20.98 5.21
C ASN A 128 9.61 -21.25 6.54
N LYS A 129 10.71 -22.02 6.51
CA LYS A 129 11.57 -22.32 7.66
C LYS A 129 13.04 -22.25 7.26
N PRO A 130 13.96 -21.85 8.15
CA PRO A 130 13.72 -21.42 9.54
C PRO A 130 13.10 -20.02 9.65
N GLN A 131 12.50 -19.72 10.81
CA GLN A 131 11.95 -18.41 11.16
C GLN A 131 12.62 -17.92 12.45
N LEU A 132 12.95 -16.64 12.50
CA LEU A 132 13.50 -15.98 13.68
C LEU A 132 12.37 -15.37 14.53
N PRO A 133 12.55 -15.28 15.85
CA PRO A 133 11.61 -14.58 16.70
C PRO A 133 11.50 -13.11 16.30
N TYR A 134 10.33 -12.53 16.52
CA TYR A 134 10.11 -11.11 16.28
C TYR A 134 11.01 -10.27 17.18
N PHE A 135 11.66 -9.28 16.59
CA PHE A 135 12.42 -8.26 17.29
C PHE A 135 12.26 -6.93 16.57
N ARG A 136 12.08 -5.86 17.34
CA ARG A 136 11.95 -4.49 16.84
C ARG A 136 12.87 -3.55 17.60
N ILE A 137 13.61 -2.75 16.85
CA ILE A 137 14.44 -1.67 17.38
C ILE A 137 13.51 -0.53 17.82
N PRO A 138 13.76 0.17 18.94
CA PRO A 138 12.98 1.34 19.34
C PRO A 138 12.79 2.35 18.19
N GLY A 139 11.55 2.82 18.03
CA GLY A 139 11.21 3.85 17.05
C GLY A 139 11.50 5.26 17.55
N LEU A 140 11.53 6.23 16.63
CA LEU A 140 11.63 7.65 16.97
C LEU A 140 10.32 8.21 17.54
N GLN A 141 9.18 7.61 17.20
CA GLN A 141 7.86 8.02 17.68
C GLN A 141 6.93 6.81 17.78
N LYS A 142 5.86 6.97 18.56
CA LYS A 142 4.75 6.00 18.59
C LYS A 142 3.79 6.27 17.42
N ILE A 143 2.98 5.28 17.10
CA ILE A 143 1.90 5.47 16.12
C ILE A 143 0.80 6.27 16.81
N GLU A 144 0.40 7.37 16.20
CA GLU A 144 -0.68 8.21 16.70
C GLU A 144 -1.90 8.13 15.79
N LYS A 145 -3.06 8.54 16.33
CA LYS A 145 -4.25 8.77 15.50
C LYS A 145 -3.90 9.80 14.41
N ASN A 146 -4.50 9.65 13.24
CA ASN A 146 -4.16 10.36 11.98
C ASN A 146 -2.93 9.88 11.22
N ASP A 147 -2.02 9.10 11.80
CA ASP A 147 -0.86 8.64 11.02
C ASP A 147 -1.28 7.71 9.88
N ILE A 148 -0.69 7.92 8.70
CA ILE A 148 -0.72 6.89 7.65
C ILE A 148 0.33 5.85 7.99
N VAL A 149 -0.05 4.58 7.96
CA VAL A 149 0.79 3.46 8.38
C VAL A 149 0.81 2.39 7.30
N VAL A 150 2.00 1.89 7.00
CA VAL A 150 2.17 0.64 6.23
C VAL A 150 2.28 -0.51 7.20
N PHE A 151 1.51 -1.57 6.97
CA PHE A 151 1.52 -2.77 7.79
C PHE A 151 1.23 -4.00 6.93
N ASN A 152 1.57 -5.17 7.45
CA ASN A 152 1.22 -6.44 6.86
C ASN A 152 -0.24 -6.80 7.18
N TRP A 153 -1.00 -7.24 6.19
CA TRP A 153 -2.41 -7.57 6.33
C TRP A 153 -2.61 -8.73 7.33
N PRO A 154 -3.29 -8.53 8.48
CA PRO A 154 -3.28 -9.52 9.56
C PRO A 154 -3.94 -10.86 9.21
N VAL A 155 -4.95 -10.85 8.34
CA VAL A 155 -5.72 -12.03 7.90
C VAL A 155 -5.30 -12.55 6.53
N ASP A 156 -4.09 -12.21 6.06
CA ASP A 156 -3.63 -12.63 4.73
C ASP A 156 -3.55 -14.16 4.60
N THR A 157 -4.43 -14.68 3.77
CA THR A 157 -4.51 -16.07 3.36
C THR A 157 -4.38 -16.21 1.85
N VAL A 158 -4.12 -15.13 1.12
CA VAL A 158 -4.19 -15.08 -0.35
C VAL A 158 -2.88 -15.57 -0.96
N TYR A 159 -2.96 -16.46 -1.95
CA TYR A 159 -1.76 -16.95 -2.66
C TYR A 159 -0.99 -15.82 -3.35
N LYS A 160 -1.68 -14.98 -4.14
CA LYS A 160 -1.13 -13.78 -4.80
C LYS A 160 -2.18 -12.67 -4.80
N PHE A 161 -1.76 -11.43 -4.58
CA PHE A 161 -2.68 -10.28 -4.59
C PHE A 161 -3.47 -10.23 -5.91
N PHE A 162 -4.80 -10.07 -5.81
CA PHE A 162 -5.79 -10.15 -6.90
C PHE A 162 -5.97 -11.52 -7.58
N ASP A 163 -5.42 -12.62 -7.04
CA ASP A 163 -5.71 -13.96 -7.52
C ASP A 163 -7.15 -14.38 -7.19
N ARG A 164 -7.89 -14.86 -8.19
CA ARG A 164 -9.28 -15.32 -8.07
C ARG A 164 -9.40 -16.84 -8.14
N SER A 165 -8.28 -17.57 -8.12
CA SER A 165 -8.24 -19.03 -8.25
C SER A 165 -8.79 -19.81 -7.04
N GLY A 166 -9.07 -19.13 -5.92
CA GLY A 166 -9.49 -19.75 -4.66
C GLY A 166 -8.33 -20.39 -3.86
N ARG A 167 -7.08 -20.30 -4.33
CA ARG A 167 -5.92 -20.84 -3.63
C ARG A 167 -5.58 -20.01 -2.38
N SER A 168 -5.33 -20.71 -1.28
CA SER A 168 -4.92 -20.11 -0.01
C SER A 168 -3.52 -20.55 0.42
N THR A 169 -2.80 -19.67 1.11
CA THR A 169 -1.51 -19.98 1.75
C THR A 169 -1.34 -19.20 3.04
N THR A 170 -0.75 -19.84 4.05
CA THR A 170 -0.24 -19.13 5.24
C THR A 170 1.14 -18.56 4.92
N LYS A 171 1.37 -17.30 5.30
CA LYS A 171 2.65 -16.60 5.09
C LYS A 171 3.25 -16.16 6.43
N PRO A 172 4.58 -16.15 6.58
CA PRO A 172 5.25 -15.43 7.65
C PRO A 172 4.81 -13.96 7.70
N VAL A 173 4.80 -13.35 8.89
CA VAL A 173 4.30 -11.97 9.08
C VAL A 173 5.00 -10.97 8.15
N ASP A 174 6.31 -11.10 7.95
CA ASP A 174 7.10 -10.23 7.06
C ASP A 174 6.89 -10.49 5.56
N LYS A 175 6.14 -11.55 5.20
CA LYS A 175 5.82 -11.95 3.82
C LYS A 175 4.35 -11.79 3.46
N LYS A 176 3.50 -11.48 4.43
CA LYS A 176 2.10 -11.10 4.18
C LYS A 176 2.01 -9.84 3.31
N SER A 177 0.91 -9.70 2.59
CA SER A 177 0.57 -8.55 1.75
C SER A 177 0.65 -7.25 2.54
N ASN A 178 1.15 -6.18 1.91
CA ASN A 178 1.27 -4.88 2.57
C ASN A 178 0.04 -4.02 2.29
N TYR A 179 -0.50 -3.38 3.31
CA TYR A 179 -1.59 -2.42 3.23
C TYR A 179 -1.12 -1.06 3.75
N VAL A 180 -1.73 0.01 3.23
CA VAL A 180 -1.49 1.39 3.66
C VAL A 180 -2.84 1.98 4.05
N LYS A 181 -2.98 2.41 5.30
CA LYS A 181 -4.23 2.96 5.86
C LYS A 181 -3.92 4.04 6.88
N ARG A 182 -4.95 4.77 7.32
CA ARG A 182 -4.86 5.72 8.42
C ARG A 182 -5.15 5.02 9.75
N CYS A 183 -4.29 5.26 10.74
CA CYS A 183 -4.56 4.90 12.13
C CYS A 183 -5.65 5.82 12.67
N VAL A 184 -6.80 5.24 13.02
CA VAL A 184 -7.92 5.99 13.61
C VAL A 184 -8.10 5.67 15.09
N GLY A 185 -7.58 4.52 15.56
CA GLY A 185 -7.63 4.13 16.96
C GLY A 185 -6.31 3.48 17.41
N THR A 186 -5.89 3.86 18.61
CA THR A 186 -4.63 3.45 19.26
C THR A 186 -4.91 2.53 20.46
N PRO A 187 -3.89 1.83 20.98
CA PRO A 187 -4.02 0.95 22.15
C PRO A 187 -4.75 1.63 23.32
N GLY A 188 -5.78 0.99 23.85
CA GLY A 188 -6.56 1.46 25.01
C GLY A 188 -7.77 2.34 24.66
N ASP A 189 -7.88 2.84 23.43
CA ASP A 189 -9.02 3.66 23.01
C ASP A 189 -10.35 2.87 23.05
N VAL A 190 -11.46 3.55 23.38
CA VAL A 190 -12.82 3.06 23.10
C VAL A 190 -13.25 3.54 21.72
N PHE A 191 -13.27 2.62 20.76
CA PHE A 191 -13.56 2.88 19.36
C PHE A 191 -15.03 2.59 19.02
N SER A 192 -15.67 3.49 18.25
CA SER A 192 -16.97 3.23 17.62
C SER A 192 -17.12 3.98 16.30
N ILE A 193 -18.07 3.54 15.48
CA ILE A 193 -18.51 4.22 14.26
C ILE A 193 -20.01 4.47 14.37
N LYS A 194 -20.45 5.69 14.07
CA LYS A 194 -21.87 6.05 13.99
C LYS A 194 -22.11 6.84 12.71
N ASP A 195 -23.03 6.36 11.87
CA ASP A 195 -23.32 6.92 10.55
C ASP A 195 -22.06 7.19 9.72
N GLY A 196 -21.08 6.29 9.76
CA GLY A 196 -19.80 6.38 9.05
C GLY A 196 -18.74 7.28 9.71
N LEU A 197 -19.10 8.06 10.73
CA LEU A 197 -18.16 8.90 11.49
C LEU A 197 -17.50 8.09 12.60
N VAL A 198 -16.19 8.30 12.79
CA VAL A 198 -15.40 7.59 13.81
C VAL A 198 -15.41 8.36 15.12
N PHE A 199 -15.61 7.65 16.22
CA PHE A 199 -15.58 8.20 17.58
C PHE A 199 -14.55 7.43 18.43
N ILE A 200 -13.74 8.20 19.16
CA ILE A 200 -12.77 7.71 20.15
C ILE A 200 -13.17 8.26 21.51
N ASP A 201 -13.39 7.38 22.48
CA ASP A 201 -13.84 7.71 23.84
C ASP A 201 -15.10 8.59 23.83
N GLY A 202 -16.02 8.28 22.91
CA GLY A 202 -17.28 9.00 22.72
C GLY A 202 -17.18 10.34 22.01
N LYS A 203 -15.99 10.78 21.60
CA LYS A 203 -15.77 12.04 20.86
C LYS A 203 -15.45 11.76 19.40
N GLU A 204 -16.01 12.56 18.49
CA GLU A 204 -15.71 12.42 17.06
C GLU A 204 -14.21 12.62 16.79
N LEU A 205 -13.62 11.73 15.99
CA LEU A 205 -12.22 11.80 15.61
C LEU A 205 -12.02 12.93 14.60
N ILE A 206 -11.31 13.96 15.01
CA ILE A 206 -10.88 15.04 14.12
C ILE A 206 -9.70 14.55 13.29
N LEU A 207 -9.87 14.57 11.97
CA LEU A 207 -8.81 14.21 11.05
C LEU A 207 -7.92 15.40 10.69
N SER A 208 -6.67 15.12 10.32
CA SER A 208 -5.75 16.13 9.76
C SER A 208 -6.35 16.80 8.53
N ASP A 209 -5.98 18.04 8.24
CA ASP A 209 -6.38 18.79 7.04
C ASP A 209 -6.07 18.09 5.70
N ARG A 210 -5.00 17.27 5.66
CA ARG A 210 -4.64 16.40 4.52
C ARG A 210 -5.50 15.15 4.38
N ALA A 211 -6.27 14.79 5.40
CA ALA A 211 -7.23 13.71 5.32
C ALA A 211 -8.48 14.20 4.59
N LYS A 212 -8.83 13.53 3.50
CA LYS A 212 -10.01 13.88 2.72
C LYS A 212 -10.95 12.67 2.68
N PRO A 213 -11.58 12.31 3.82
CA PRO A 213 -12.45 11.14 3.89
C PRO A 213 -13.61 11.27 2.91
N GLN A 214 -13.95 10.16 2.26
CA GLN A 214 -15.02 10.07 1.28
C GLN A 214 -16.02 8.99 1.65
N TYR A 215 -17.28 9.26 1.30
CA TYR A 215 -18.42 8.37 1.50
C TYR A 215 -19.22 8.31 0.21
N ILE A 216 -19.93 7.20 -0.02
CA ILE A 216 -20.89 7.12 -1.12
C ILE A 216 -22.12 7.95 -0.77
N TYR A 217 -22.56 8.77 -1.71
CA TYR A 217 -23.81 9.50 -1.69
C TYR A 217 -24.66 9.07 -2.87
N LYS A 218 -25.97 8.98 -2.65
CA LYS A 218 -26.98 8.95 -3.71
C LYS A 218 -27.31 10.37 -4.11
N VAL A 219 -27.04 10.69 -5.37
CA VAL A 219 -27.31 12.00 -5.97
C VAL A 219 -28.50 11.86 -6.91
N TYR A 220 -29.51 12.69 -6.71
CA TYR A 220 -30.75 12.68 -7.48
C TYR A 220 -30.90 13.98 -8.27
N ALA A 221 -31.28 13.85 -9.54
CA ALA A 221 -31.67 14.96 -10.40
C ALA A 221 -32.68 14.49 -11.44
N LYS A 222 -33.87 15.10 -11.49
CA LYS A 222 -34.96 14.76 -12.40
C LYS A 222 -34.54 14.82 -13.87
N ASN A 223 -33.68 15.79 -14.21
CA ASN A 223 -33.15 15.98 -15.56
C ASN A 223 -31.82 15.23 -15.79
N GLY A 224 -31.43 14.37 -14.84
CA GLY A 224 -30.21 13.61 -14.85
C GLY A 224 -29.03 14.32 -14.20
N VAL A 225 -28.12 13.53 -13.63
CA VAL A 225 -26.92 14.02 -12.94
C VAL A 225 -25.77 14.18 -13.95
N SER A 226 -25.31 15.42 -14.12
CA SER A 226 -24.22 15.73 -15.06
C SER A 226 -22.86 15.21 -14.57
N GLY A 227 -22.17 14.44 -15.41
CA GLY A 227 -20.81 13.95 -15.10
C GLY A 227 -19.77 15.07 -14.91
N GLU A 228 -19.91 16.21 -15.62
CA GLU A 228 -18.99 17.34 -15.43
C GLU A 228 -19.23 18.03 -14.08
N LEU A 229 -20.49 18.17 -13.66
CA LEU A 229 -20.83 18.68 -12.33
C LEU A 229 -20.30 17.76 -11.22
N LEU A 230 -20.34 16.44 -11.41
CA LEU A 230 -19.73 15.50 -10.47
C LEU A 230 -18.22 15.63 -10.43
N LYS A 231 -17.56 15.78 -11.59
CA LYS A 231 -16.10 15.99 -11.66
C LYS A 231 -15.66 17.27 -10.94
N GLU A 232 -16.48 18.32 -11.01
CA GLU A 232 -16.25 19.58 -10.30
C GLU A 232 -16.26 19.47 -8.76
N THR A 233 -16.84 18.40 -8.20
CA THR A 233 -16.75 18.09 -6.76
C THR A 233 -15.40 17.50 -6.36
N GLY A 234 -14.56 17.19 -7.35
CA GLY A 234 -13.34 16.43 -7.19
C GLY A 234 -13.56 14.92 -7.22
N SER A 235 -14.78 14.38 -7.35
CA SER A 235 -14.98 12.93 -7.45
C SER A 235 -14.30 12.34 -8.70
N THR A 236 -13.71 11.16 -8.53
CA THR A 236 -13.00 10.40 -9.59
C THR A 236 -13.55 8.99 -9.76
N GLU A 237 -14.59 8.63 -9.00
CA GLU A 237 -15.07 7.24 -8.88
C GLU A 237 -16.54 7.11 -9.30
N PHE A 238 -16.85 7.63 -10.49
CA PHE A 238 -18.13 7.45 -11.16
C PHE A 238 -17.92 7.08 -12.64
N ILE A 239 -18.95 6.49 -13.24
CA ILE A 239 -18.97 6.09 -14.64
C ILE A 239 -19.75 7.14 -15.42
N ARG A 240 -19.30 7.47 -16.62
CA ARG A 240 -20.07 8.27 -17.58
C ARG A 240 -20.59 7.36 -18.69
N THR A 241 -21.84 7.55 -19.08
CA THR A 241 -22.50 6.73 -20.11
C THR A 241 -22.70 7.59 -21.35
N TYR A 242 -22.35 7.07 -22.52
CA TYR A 242 -22.57 7.76 -23.80
C TYR A 242 -23.30 6.85 -24.78
N ILE A 243 -24.16 7.43 -25.61
CA ILE A 243 -24.64 6.82 -26.85
C ILE A 243 -23.76 7.34 -27.97
N ILE A 244 -23.06 6.45 -28.67
CA ILE A 244 -22.21 6.78 -29.81
C ILE A 244 -22.73 6.12 -31.09
N LYS A 245 -22.50 6.76 -32.24
CA LYS A 245 -22.87 6.23 -33.57
C LYS A 245 -21.63 6.23 -34.49
N PRO A 246 -20.71 5.26 -34.31
CA PRO A 246 -19.52 5.18 -35.15
C PRO A 246 -19.90 4.74 -36.57
N SER A 247 -19.38 5.46 -37.58
CA SER A 247 -19.57 5.14 -39.00
C SER A 247 -18.30 4.58 -39.67
N SER A 248 -17.17 4.58 -38.96
CA SER A 248 -15.88 4.10 -39.48
C SER A 248 -15.05 3.37 -38.41
N GLN A 249 -14.13 2.52 -38.87
CA GLN A 249 -13.16 1.86 -37.99
C GLN A 249 -12.22 2.84 -37.29
N GLU A 250 -11.95 4.00 -37.91
CA GLU A 250 -11.15 5.07 -37.33
C GLU A 250 -11.82 5.65 -36.07
N GLN A 251 -13.13 5.92 -36.12
CA GLN A 251 -13.89 6.39 -34.97
C GLN A 251 -13.91 5.36 -33.82
N ILE A 252 -14.08 4.08 -34.15
CA ILE A 252 -14.01 2.99 -33.17
C ILE A 252 -12.63 2.94 -32.52
N THR A 253 -11.57 3.05 -33.33
CA THR A 253 -10.18 3.01 -32.84
C THR A 253 -9.86 4.22 -31.96
N ALA A 254 -10.38 5.40 -32.31
CA ALA A 254 -10.16 6.63 -31.55
C ALA A 254 -10.87 6.64 -30.19
N VAL A 255 -12.07 6.05 -30.08
CA VAL A 255 -12.84 6.00 -28.82
C VAL A 255 -12.45 4.81 -27.93
N SER A 256 -11.99 3.71 -28.54
CA SER A 256 -11.66 2.45 -27.85
C SER A 256 -10.83 2.61 -26.56
N PRO A 257 -9.80 3.48 -26.49
CA PRO A 257 -9.01 3.67 -25.27
C PRO A 257 -9.79 4.18 -24.04
N TYR A 258 -10.98 4.77 -24.25
CA TYR A 258 -11.80 5.36 -23.19
C TYR A 258 -12.97 4.46 -22.77
N VAL A 259 -13.24 3.38 -23.52
CA VAL A 259 -14.38 2.49 -23.31
C VAL A 259 -14.03 1.42 -22.26
N LEU A 260 -14.76 1.41 -21.16
CA LEU A 260 -14.69 0.36 -20.12
C LEU A 260 -15.62 -0.81 -20.44
N ALA A 261 -16.80 -0.51 -20.99
CA ALA A 261 -17.78 -1.49 -21.43
C ALA A 261 -18.62 -0.89 -22.57
N SER A 262 -19.12 -1.73 -23.46
CA SER A 262 -20.02 -1.32 -24.54
C SER A 262 -21.16 -2.32 -24.70
N THR A 263 -22.27 -1.83 -25.22
CA THR A 263 -23.44 -2.63 -25.60
C THR A 263 -24.01 -2.05 -26.89
N GLU A 264 -24.19 -2.88 -27.91
CA GLU A 264 -24.81 -2.48 -29.17
C GLU A 264 -26.33 -2.36 -28.99
N ASN A 265 -26.90 -1.27 -29.51
CA ASN A 265 -28.33 -1.01 -29.51
C ASN A 265 -28.94 -1.45 -30.85
N ASN A 266 -30.26 -1.64 -30.89
CA ASN A 266 -30.98 -2.11 -32.09
C ASN A 266 -30.81 -1.19 -33.32
N ASP A 267 -30.51 0.10 -33.12
CA ASP A 267 -30.29 1.09 -34.20
C ASP A 267 -28.82 1.16 -34.66
N ARG A 268 -27.98 0.17 -34.29
CA ARG A 268 -26.52 0.12 -34.54
C ARG A 268 -25.72 1.24 -33.85
N SER A 269 -26.34 1.98 -32.92
CA SER A 269 -25.60 2.80 -31.97
C SER A 269 -25.02 1.94 -30.86
N TYR A 270 -24.04 2.47 -30.12
CA TYR A 270 -23.46 1.79 -28.98
C TYR A 270 -23.68 2.62 -27.71
N THR A 271 -24.19 1.97 -26.68
CA THR A 271 -24.14 2.50 -25.32
C THR A 271 -22.78 2.11 -24.73
N ILE A 272 -21.93 3.10 -24.49
CA ILE A 272 -20.60 2.89 -23.90
C ILE A 272 -20.53 3.46 -22.49
N LYS A 273 -19.74 2.81 -21.64
CA LYS A 273 -19.37 3.27 -20.31
C LYS A 273 -17.91 3.69 -20.32
N THR A 274 -17.61 4.87 -19.81
CA THR A 274 -16.24 5.37 -19.64
C THR A 274 -15.95 5.62 -18.17
N ASN A 275 -14.69 5.85 -17.82
CA ASN A 275 -14.35 6.36 -16.50
C ASN A 275 -14.86 7.82 -16.33
N TYR A 276 -14.60 8.42 -15.16
CA TYR A 276 -15.00 9.79 -14.82
C TYR A 276 -14.49 10.88 -15.80
N THR A 277 -13.42 10.61 -16.56
CA THR A 277 -12.87 11.59 -17.51
C THR A 277 -13.73 11.74 -18.78
N GLY A 278 -14.52 10.72 -19.13
CA GLY A 278 -15.37 10.76 -20.32
C GLY A 278 -14.62 10.55 -21.63
N ILE A 279 -15.32 10.76 -22.75
CA ILE A 279 -14.67 10.90 -24.06
C ILE A 279 -14.15 12.33 -24.19
N PRO A 280 -12.87 12.57 -24.49
CA PRO A 280 -12.38 13.92 -24.71
C PRO A 280 -13.08 14.60 -25.88
N ASN A 281 -13.51 15.86 -25.70
CA ASN A 281 -14.15 16.65 -26.77
C ASN A 281 -13.30 16.72 -28.05
N LYS A 282 -11.97 16.73 -27.90
CA LYS A 282 -11.03 16.71 -29.04
C LYS A 282 -11.20 15.46 -29.91
N VAL A 283 -11.39 14.29 -29.30
CA VAL A 283 -11.61 13.02 -30.02
C VAL A 283 -12.92 13.09 -30.81
N ILE A 284 -13.98 13.61 -30.19
CA ILE A 284 -15.28 13.80 -30.83
C ILE A 284 -15.15 14.76 -32.02
N SER A 285 -14.52 15.92 -31.83
CA SER A 285 -14.39 16.96 -32.85
C SER A 285 -13.49 16.58 -34.02
N GLU A 286 -12.37 15.88 -33.77
CA GLU A 286 -11.43 15.49 -34.83
C GLU A 286 -11.94 14.33 -35.68
N THR A 287 -12.70 13.41 -35.09
CA THR A 287 -13.19 12.22 -35.79
C THR A 287 -14.61 12.39 -36.35
N GLY A 288 -15.32 13.46 -35.97
CA GLY A 288 -16.72 13.67 -36.30
C GLY A 288 -17.67 12.63 -35.70
N LEU A 289 -17.23 11.93 -34.64
CA LEU A 289 -18.03 10.91 -33.97
C LEU A 289 -19.25 11.56 -33.30
N TYR A 290 -20.45 11.08 -33.59
CA TYR A 290 -21.62 11.41 -32.78
C TYR A 290 -21.48 10.72 -31.41
N ALA A 291 -21.48 11.53 -30.34
CA ALA A 291 -21.43 11.06 -28.96
C ALA A 291 -22.34 11.94 -28.08
N GLN A 292 -23.37 11.35 -27.49
CA GLN A 292 -24.26 12.02 -26.55
C GLN A 292 -24.12 11.38 -25.17
N GLU A 293 -23.77 12.17 -24.16
CA GLU A 293 -23.77 11.70 -22.77
C GLU A 293 -25.21 11.48 -22.29
N VAL A 294 -25.42 10.37 -21.60
CA VAL A 294 -26.69 10.00 -20.98
C VAL A 294 -26.57 10.23 -19.49
N TYR A 295 -27.48 11.03 -18.95
CA TYR A 295 -27.55 11.31 -17.52
C TYR A 295 -28.63 10.47 -16.86
N GLU A 296 -28.24 9.71 -15.84
CA GLU A 296 -29.17 8.94 -15.01
C GLU A 296 -29.78 9.85 -13.94
N ALA A 297 -31.06 9.61 -13.61
CA ALA A 297 -31.79 10.41 -12.63
C ALA A 297 -31.28 10.20 -11.19
N GLU A 298 -30.64 9.06 -10.94
CA GLU A 298 -29.98 8.69 -9.70
C GLU A 298 -28.59 8.16 -10.03
N THR A 299 -27.58 8.53 -9.24
CA THR A 299 -26.26 7.93 -9.35
C THR A 299 -25.55 7.89 -8.00
N ASP A 300 -24.80 6.81 -7.77
CA ASP A 300 -23.95 6.66 -6.59
C ASP A 300 -22.60 7.33 -6.86
N VAL A 301 -22.25 8.31 -6.02
CA VAL A 301 -21.01 9.09 -6.16
C VAL A 301 -20.25 9.09 -4.87
N ASN A 302 -18.96 8.79 -4.95
CA ASN A 302 -18.09 8.90 -3.80
C ASN A 302 -17.62 10.35 -3.62
N LEU A 303 -17.94 10.97 -2.48
CA LEU A 303 -17.74 12.40 -2.23
C LEU A 303 -17.13 12.64 -0.85
N THR A 304 -16.32 13.69 -0.76
CA THR A 304 -16.03 14.34 0.53
C THR A 304 -17.27 15.09 1.02
N PHE A 305 -17.29 15.49 2.29
CA PHE A 305 -18.37 16.36 2.80
C PHE A 305 -18.48 17.67 2.00
N GLU A 306 -17.35 18.29 1.68
CA GLU A 306 -17.30 19.51 0.84
C GLU A 306 -17.87 19.26 -0.57
N GLY A 307 -17.53 18.12 -1.19
CA GLY A 307 -18.07 17.74 -2.50
C GLY A 307 -19.57 17.54 -2.47
N ALA A 308 -20.11 16.90 -1.43
CA ALA A 308 -21.54 16.74 -1.23
C ALA A 308 -22.25 18.08 -1.01
N ASP A 309 -21.67 18.98 -0.22
CA ASP A 309 -22.22 20.32 0.01
C ASP A 309 -22.20 21.19 -1.25
N LYS A 310 -21.19 21.03 -2.11
CA LYS A 310 -21.15 21.68 -3.42
C LYS A 310 -22.32 21.23 -4.29
N LEU A 311 -22.64 19.94 -4.33
CA LEU A 311 -23.78 19.43 -5.09
C LEU A 311 -25.12 19.90 -4.51
N ARG A 312 -25.28 19.91 -3.18
CA ARG A 312 -26.50 20.41 -2.52
C ARG A 312 -26.81 21.87 -2.83
N LYS A 313 -25.80 22.67 -3.16
CA LYS A 313 -25.94 24.08 -3.54
C LYS A 313 -26.23 24.27 -5.04
N SER A 314 -26.16 23.20 -5.84
CA SER A 314 -26.46 23.27 -7.27
C SER A 314 -27.96 23.41 -7.51
N THR A 315 -28.36 24.25 -8.47
CA THR A 315 -29.76 24.39 -8.90
C THR A 315 -30.26 23.23 -9.75
N THR A 316 -29.36 22.35 -10.21
CA THR A 316 -29.68 21.21 -11.07
C THR A 316 -29.80 19.88 -10.33
N ILE A 317 -29.47 19.85 -9.04
CA ILE A 317 -29.51 18.65 -8.19
C ILE A 317 -30.70 18.76 -7.25
N ASP A 318 -31.53 17.73 -7.20
CA ASP A 318 -32.73 17.69 -6.35
C ASP A 318 -32.37 17.29 -4.92
N SER A 319 -31.52 16.28 -4.74
CA SER A 319 -31.07 15.84 -3.41
C SER A 319 -29.74 15.08 -3.43
N VAL A 320 -29.05 15.12 -2.29
CA VAL A 320 -27.76 14.44 -2.06
C VAL A 320 -27.80 13.78 -0.68
N ILE A 321 -27.94 12.45 -0.68
CA ILE A 321 -28.17 11.65 0.52
C ILE A 321 -26.95 10.77 0.77
N LYS A 322 -26.36 10.84 1.97
CA LYS A 322 -25.25 9.95 2.33
C LYS A 322 -25.80 8.53 2.47
N VAL A 323 -25.16 7.56 1.84
CA VAL A 323 -25.51 6.15 2.02
C VAL A 323 -25.03 5.72 3.41
N ILE A 324 -25.89 5.04 4.15
CA ILE A 324 -25.56 4.35 5.40
C ILE A 324 -25.76 2.86 5.15
N GLU A 325 -24.69 2.09 5.25
CA GLU A 325 -24.72 0.65 5.02
C GLU A 325 -25.54 -0.06 6.11
N ALA A 326 -26.40 -0.99 5.67
CA ALA A 326 -27.07 -1.94 6.54
C ALA A 326 -26.08 -2.97 7.10
N VAL A 327 -26.51 -3.71 8.12
CA VAL A 327 -25.73 -4.78 8.75
C VAL A 327 -25.19 -5.75 7.69
N ASP A 328 -23.91 -6.13 7.84
CA ASP A 328 -23.19 -6.99 6.91
C ASP A 328 -22.37 -8.03 7.68
N ASN A 329 -22.61 -9.32 7.38
CA ASN A 329 -21.96 -10.45 8.04
C ASN A 329 -20.44 -10.53 7.76
N ARG A 330 -19.91 -9.75 6.81
CA ARG A 330 -18.48 -9.62 6.53
C ARG A 330 -17.76 -8.68 7.51
N ILE A 331 -18.50 -7.91 8.28
CA ILE A 331 -17.94 -6.96 9.25
C ILE A 331 -17.49 -7.74 10.47
N PHE A 332 -16.25 -7.50 10.90
CA PHE A 332 -15.67 -8.04 12.12
C PHE A 332 -16.61 -7.77 13.33
N PRO A 333 -16.77 -8.67 14.30
CA PRO A 333 -16.20 -10.00 14.40
C PRO A 333 -17.01 -11.09 13.68
N HIS A 334 -17.87 -10.74 12.71
CA HIS A 334 -18.71 -11.65 11.92
C HIS A 334 -19.90 -12.24 12.71
N ASP A 335 -20.44 -11.44 13.63
CA ASP A 335 -21.59 -11.79 14.48
C ASP A 335 -22.95 -11.32 13.93
N GLY A 336 -22.95 -10.65 12.76
CA GLY A 336 -24.15 -10.12 12.13
C GLY A 336 -24.81 -8.98 12.89
N LYS A 337 -24.06 -8.23 13.72
CA LYS A 337 -24.58 -7.06 14.46
C LYS A 337 -24.21 -5.71 13.85
N TRP A 338 -23.17 -5.66 13.01
CA TRP A 338 -22.50 -4.41 12.63
C TRP A 338 -22.57 -4.14 11.12
N SER A 339 -22.39 -2.87 10.74
CA SER A 339 -22.17 -2.45 9.35
C SER A 339 -20.86 -1.67 9.21
N GLY A 340 -20.47 -1.36 7.97
CA GLY A 340 -19.31 -0.50 7.69
C GLY A 340 -19.43 0.91 8.25
N ASP A 341 -20.66 1.34 8.58
CA ASP A 341 -21.00 2.69 9.04
C ASP A 341 -21.52 2.73 10.49
N ASN A 342 -21.84 1.59 11.10
CA ASN A 342 -22.32 1.50 12.48
C ASN A 342 -21.65 0.32 13.19
N PHE A 343 -20.78 0.63 14.15
CA PHE A 343 -19.89 -0.34 14.77
C PHE A 343 -19.54 0.03 16.21
N GLY A 344 -19.50 -0.96 17.09
CA GLY A 344 -19.04 -0.79 18.47
C GLY A 344 -20.08 -0.11 19.37
N PRO A 345 -19.66 0.37 20.57
CA PRO A 345 -18.29 0.58 21.00
C PRO A 345 -17.51 -0.70 21.33
N ILE A 346 -16.19 -0.68 21.09
CA ILE A 346 -15.24 -1.71 21.52
C ILE A 346 -13.97 -1.07 22.10
N THR A 347 -13.28 -1.76 23.00
CA THR A 347 -11.95 -1.34 23.48
C THR A 347 -10.86 -1.93 22.59
N ILE A 348 -9.96 -1.08 22.08
CA ILE A 348 -8.77 -1.50 21.36
C ILE A 348 -7.75 -2.07 22.36
N PRO A 349 -7.31 -3.33 22.20
CA PRO A 349 -6.36 -3.94 23.13
C PRO A 349 -5.03 -3.19 23.23
N ALA A 350 -4.51 -3.10 24.46
CA ALA A 350 -3.20 -2.54 24.76
C ALA A 350 -2.33 -3.58 25.46
N GLU A 351 -1.01 -3.52 25.24
CA GLU A 351 -0.06 -4.40 25.90
C GLU A 351 -0.21 -4.32 27.42
N GLY A 352 -0.32 -5.47 28.09
CA GLY A 352 -0.50 -5.57 29.53
C GLY A 352 -1.93 -5.30 30.03
N ALA A 353 -2.84 -4.81 29.19
CA ALA A 353 -4.24 -4.65 29.55
C ALA A 353 -4.92 -6.03 29.69
N THR A 354 -5.88 -6.14 30.61
CA THR A 354 -6.63 -7.38 30.86
C THR A 354 -8.10 -7.19 30.57
N VAL A 355 -8.71 -8.17 29.88
CA VAL A 355 -10.15 -8.22 29.59
C VAL A 355 -10.78 -9.47 30.21
N GLN A 356 -12.02 -9.36 30.67
CA GLN A 356 -12.81 -10.53 31.06
C GLN A 356 -13.32 -11.23 29.80
N LEU A 357 -13.20 -12.54 29.71
CA LEU A 357 -13.64 -13.32 28.56
C LEU A 357 -15.07 -13.81 28.77
N THR A 358 -15.92 -13.58 27.78
CA THR A 358 -17.29 -14.06 27.73
C THR A 358 -17.57 -14.62 26.33
N SER A 359 -18.55 -15.52 26.20
CA SER A 359 -18.99 -16.04 24.90
C SER A 359 -19.42 -14.93 23.93
N GLU A 360 -19.86 -13.77 24.46
CA GLU A 360 -20.26 -12.60 23.66
C GLU A 360 -19.08 -11.78 23.13
N ASN A 361 -18.03 -11.58 23.92
CA ASN A 361 -16.89 -10.75 23.50
C ASN A 361 -15.73 -11.56 22.90
N LEU A 362 -15.72 -12.88 23.10
CA LEU A 362 -14.68 -13.75 22.58
C LEU A 362 -14.47 -13.62 21.05
N PRO A 363 -15.51 -13.45 20.21
CA PRO A 363 -15.31 -13.23 18.78
C PRO A 363 -14.42 -12.02 18.44
N LEU A 364 -14.35 -11.00 19.31
CA LEU A 364 -13.44 -9.86 19.14
C LEU A 364 -11.97 -10.24 19.42
N TYR A 365 -11.74 -11.21 20.31
CA TYR A 365 -10.41 -11.48 20.88
C TYR A 365 -9.84 -12.86 20.52
N GLU A 366 -10.64 -13.77 19.97
CA GLU A 366 -10.23 -15.14 19.66
C GLU A 366 -8.98 -15.20 18.77
N ARG A 367 -8.92 -14.30 17.77
CA ARG A 367 -7.81 -14.23 16.83
C ARG A 367 -6.56 -13.63 17.47
N ILE A 368 -6.74 -12.68 18.38
CA ILE A 368 -5.64 -12.13 19.18
C ILE A 368 -5.01 -13.26 19.98
N ILE A 369 -5.82 -13.97 20.76
CA ILE A 369 -5.37 -15.02 21.67
C ILE A 369 -4.76 -16.19 20.89
N GLY A 370 -5.47 -16.71 19.89
CA GLY A 370 -5.10 -17.93 19.18
C GLY A 370 -4.02 -17.73 18.11
N VAL A 371 -4.13 -16.67 17.31
CA VAL A 371 -3.32 -16.50 16.10
C VAL A 371 -2.20 -15.48 16.29
N TYR A 372 -2.50 -14.31 16.85
CA TYR A 372 -1.50 -13.25 16.97
C TYR A 372 -0.56 -13.44 18.16
N GLU A 373 -1.05 -14.00 19.26
CA GLU A 373 -0.28 -14.22 20.48
C GLU A 373 0.05 -15.70 20.76
N ASN A 374 -0.24 -16.56 19.77
CA ASN A 374 0.17 -17.97 19.68
C ASN A 374 -0.22 -18.83 20.89
N ASN A 375 -1.47 -18.74 21.35
CA ASN A 375 -1.99 -19.64 22.40
C ASN A 375 -2.91 -20.72 21.83
N ASP A 376 -2.99 -21.88 22.49
CA ASP A 376 -4.01 -22.90 22.19
C ASP A 376 -5.34 -22.47 22.81
N LEU A 377 -6.22 -21.87 21.99
CA LEU A 377 -7.56 -21.46 22.38
C LEU A 377 -8.59 -22.55 22.02
N LYS A 378 -9.34 -23.01 23.03
CA LYS A 378 -10.43 -23.98 22.87
C LYS A 378 -11.69 -23.48 23.56
N VAL A 379 -12.83 -23.64 22.91
CA VAL A 379 -14.13 -23.17 23.38
C VAL A 379 -15.12 -24.33 23.36
N ASN A 380 -15.68 -24.67 24.52
CA ASN A 380 -16.68 -25.73 24.68
C ASN A 380 -17.90 -25.16 25.41
N GLY A 381 -18.90 -24.70 24.67
CA GLY A 381 -20.01 -23.93 25.25
C GLY A 381 -19.49 -22.65 25.90
N ASP A 382 -19.74 -22.47 27.20
CA ASP A 382 -19.26 -21.32 27.97
C ASP A 382 -17.85 -21.52 28.56
N GLU A 383 -17.27 -22.72 28.46
CA GLU A 383 -15.92 -22.98 28.94
C GLU A 383 -14.88 -22.54 27.89
N ILE A 384 -14.14 -21.48 28.23
CA ILE A 384 -12.99 -21.00 27.44
C ILE A 384 -11.71 -21.53 28.07
N ARG A 385 -10.87 -22.23 27.28
CA ARG A 385 -9.56 -22.70 27.69
C ARG A 385 -8.45 -22.07 26.87
N ILE A 386 -7.40 -21.61 27.54
CA ILE A 386 -6.19 -21.08 26.93
C ILE A 386 -5.02 -21.91 27.45
N ASN A 387 -4.29 -22.56 26.54
CA ASN A 387 -3.17 -23.47 26.86
C ASN A 387 -3.58 -24.58 27.85
N GLY A 388 -4.80 -25.12 27.69
CA GLY A 388 -5.36 -26.20 28.52
C GLY A 388 -6.01 -25.77 29.84
N ALA A 389 -5.75 -24.55 30.32
CA ALA A 389 -6.35 -24.02 31.55
C ALA A 389 -7.65 -23.26 31.27
N ILE A 390 -8.64 -23.38 32.16
CA ILE A 390 -9.88 -22.58 32.10
C ILE A 390 -9.51 -21.11 32.31
N ALA A 391 -9.86 -20.25 31.35
CA ALA A 391 -9.53 -18.84 31.35
C ALA A 391 -10.81 -18.00 31.45
N LYS A 392 -10.89 -17.18 32.51
CA LYS A 392 -11.96 -16.17 32.68
C LYS A 392 -11.55 -14.78 32.21
N SER A 393 -10.26 -14.57 31.99
CA SER A 393 -9.69 -13.30 31.54
C SER A 393 -8.47 -13.55 30.67
N TYR A 394 -8.08 -12.53 29.90
CA TYR A 394 -6.87 -12.54 29.08
C TYR A 394 -6.10 -11.25 29.24
N THR A 395 -4.77 -11.35 29.33
CA THR A 395 -3.85 -10.21 29.32
C THR A 395 -3.12 -10.17 27.99
N PHE A 396 -3.26 -9.06 27.26
CA PHE A 396 -2.68 -8.90 25.94
C PHE A 396 -1.15 -8.75 26.02
N LYS A 397 -0.43 -9.41 25.10
CA LYS A 397 1.04 -9.44 25.05
C LYS A 397 1.63 -8.37 24.12
N GLN A 398 0.80 -7.67 23.36
CA GLN A 398 1.24 -6.58 22.48
C GLN A 398 0.14 -5.53 22.26
N ASP A 399 0.55 -4.39 21.71
CA ASP A 399 -0.34 -3.33 21.28
C ASP A 399 -1.11 -3.67 20.00
N TYR A 400 -2.33 -3.14 19.89
CA TYR A 400 -3.19 -3.29 18.73
C TYR A 400 -3.72 -1.93 18.24
N TYR A 401 -4.04 -1.87 16.95
CA TYR A 401 -4.45 -0.64 16.27
C TYR A 401 -5.68 -0.85 15.40
N TRP A 402 -6.43 0.22 15.20
CA TRP A 402 -7.53 0.25 14.24
C TRP A 402 -7.17 1.12 13.04
N MET A 403 -7.05 0.48 11.89
CA MET A 403 -6.59 1.07 10.64
C MET A 403 -7.74 1.16 9.64
N MET A 404 -8.03 2.35 9.12
CA MET A 404 -9.12 2.59 8.15
C MET A 404 -8.65 3.36 6.91
N GLY A 405 -9.28 3.10 5.76
CA GLY A 405 -9.07 3.92 4.57
C GLY A 405 -9.85 5.23 4.66
N ASP A 406 -9.38 6.26 3.97
CA ASP A 406 -10.08 7.54 3.88
C ASP A 406 -11.24 7.44 2.89
N ASN A 407 -11.16 6.54 1.90
CA ASN A 407 -12.27 6.18 1.04
C ASN A 407 -13.14 5.10 1.69
N ARG A 408 -14.08 5.52 2.56
CA ARG A 408 -14.72 4.66 3.56
C ARG A 408 -15.48 3.49 2.94
N HIS A 409 -16.37 3.70 1.98
CA HIS A 409 -17.13 2.57 1.41
C HIS A 409 -16.35 1.80 0.32
N ARG A 410 -15.15 2.26 -0.09
CA ARG A 410 -14.27 1.54 -1.04
C ARG A 410 -12.93 1.13 -0.42
N SER A 411 -12.95 0.86 0.88
CA SER A 411 -11.78 0.41 1.63
C SER A 411 -12.09 -0.85 2.41
N GLU A 412 -11.49 -1.96 1.97
CA GLU A 412 -11.30 -3.11 2.85
C GLU A 412 -10.24 -2.70 3.91
N ASP A 413 -10.69 -2.60 5.16
CA ASP A 413 -9.91 -2.14 6.32
C ASP A 413 -10.31 -2.86 7.62
N SER A 414 -9.91 -2.34 8.79
CA SER A 414 -10.11 -3.02 10.09
C SER A 414 -11.57 -3.32 10.43
N ARG A 415 -12.53 -2.67 9.76
CA ARG A 415 -13.95 -3.06 9.84
C ARG A 415 -14.20 -4.51 9.39
N TYR A 416 -13.39 -5.05 8.50
CA TYR A 416 -13.56 -6.41 7.96
C TYR A 416 -12.66 -7.44 8.65
N TRP A 417 -11.44 -7.07 9.03
CA TRP A 417 -10.48 -8.03 9.63
C TRP A 417 -10.18 -7.80 11.12
N GLY A 418 -10.70 -6.73 11.71
CA GLY A 418 -10.45 -6.37 13.10
C GLY A 418 -9.08 -5.75 13.33
N PHE A 419 -8.51 -6.06 14.50
CA PHE A 419 -7.33 -5.38 15.01
C PHE A 419 -6.04 -5.67 14.20
N VAL A 420 -5.20 -4.64 14.06
CA VAL A 420 -3.86 -4.75 13.49
C VAL A 420 -2.83 -4.86 14.62
N PRO A 421 -2.09 -5.98 14.75
CA PRO A 421 -1.11 -6.14 15.82
C PRO A 421 0.17 -5.32 15.58
N ALA A 422 0.85 -4.91 16.65
CA ALA A 422 2.09 -4.12 16.58
C ALA A 422 3.22 -4.79 15.78
N ASP A 423 3.32 -6.12 15.81
CA ASP A 423 4.33 -6.88 15.05
C ASP A 423 4.09 -6.87 13.52
N HIS A 424 2.89 -6.49 13.06
CA HIS A 424 2.55 -6.32 11.64
C HIS A 424 2.94 -4.95 11.09
N ILE A 425 3.26 -3.96 11.92
CA ILE A 425 3.61 -2.61 11.46
C ILE A 425 4.92 -2.63 10.67
N VAL A 426 4.94 -2.03 9.49
CA VAL A 426 6.13 -1.95 8.62
C VAL A 426 6.82 -0.60 8.73
N GLY A 427 6.07 0.50 8.71
CA GLY A 427 6.66 1.85 8.79
C GLY A 427 5.70 2.97 8.42
N LYS A 428 6.22 4.20 8.43
CA LYS A 428 5.49 5.44 8.11
C LYS A 428 5.79 5.89 6.68
N PRO A 429 4.81 6.02 5.79
CA PRO A 429 4.99 6.74 4.53
C PRO A 429 5.36 8.19 4.82
N VAL A 430 6.47 8.65 4.27
CA VAL A 430 6.98 10.01 4.51
C VAL A 430 7.00 10.86 3.25
N PHE A 431 7.12 10.25 2.08
CA PHE A 431 7.38 10.98 0.84
C PHE A 431 6.85 10.28 -0.39
N ILE A 432 6.21 11.02 -1.29
CA ILE A 432 5.82 10.60 -2.64
C ILE A 432 6.96 11.00 -3.57
N TRP A 433 7.76 10.05 -4.03
CA TRP A 433 8.88 10.35 -4.94
C TRP A 433 8.46 10.33 -6.41
N MET A 434 7.38 9.60 -6.73
CA MET A 434 6.80 9.58 -8.06
C MET A 434 5.28 9.41 -7.99
N SER A 435 4.54 10.01 -8.93
CA SER A 435 3.10 9.81 -9.06
C SER A 435 2.70 9.70 -10.52
N LEU A 436 2.03 8.60 -10.86
CA LEU A 436 1.65 8.26 -12.23
C LEU A 436 0.14 8.08 -12.37
N ASP A 437 -0.46 8.75 -13.34
CA ASP A 437 -1.87 8.59 -13.68
C ASP A 437 -2.13 7.29 -14.41
N GLN A 438 -2.80 6.35 -13.75
CA GLN A 438 -3.07 5.03 -14.31
C GLN A 438 -4.11 5.05 -15.44
N THR A 439 -4.86 6.14 -15.62
CA THR A 439 -5.80 6.30 -16.75
C THR A 439 -5.10 6.67 -18.06
N ILE A 440 -3.85 7.15 -17.99
CA ILE A 440 -3.06 7.54 -19.16
C ILE A 440 -2.14 6.39 -19.59
N GLY A 441 -2.24 6.03 -20.88
CA GLY A 441 -1.39 5.01 -21.50
C GLY A 441 0.07 5.42 -21.65
N TRP A 442 0.97 4.44 -21.77
CA TRP A 442 2.42 4.68 -21.92
C TRP A 442 2.81 5.38 -23.22
N ASN A 443 1.94 5.41 -24.23
CA ASN A 443 2.10 6.23 -25.44
C ASN A 443 2.15 7.74 -25.14
N LYS A 444 1.67 8.16 -23.97
CA LYS A 444 1.75 9.54 -23.46
C LYS A 444 2.47 9.56 -22.09
N ALA A 445 3.67 8.98 -22.05
CA ALA A 445 4.41 8.78 -20.80
C ALA A 445 4.64 10.08 -19.99
N ILE A 446 4.84 11.22 -20.65
CA ILE A 446 5.03 12.52 -19.99
C ILE A 446 3.73 12.99 -19.32
N ASP A 447 2.60 12.86 -20.03
CA ASP A 447 1.28 13.25 -19.52
C ASP A 447 0.83 12.36 -18.36
N LYS A 448 1.37 11.13 -18.28
CA LYS A 448 1.16 10.20 -17.17
C LYS A 448 1.71 10.75 -15.85
N ILE A 449 2.72 11.62 -15.86
CA ILE A 449 3.38 12.08 -14.63
C ILE A 449 2.56 13.21 -14.00
N ARG A 450 2.17 13.01 -12.74
CA ARG A 450 1.50 14.03 -11.91
C ARG A 450 2.54 14.93 -11.26
N TRP A 451 3.05 15.89 -12.03
CA TRP A 451 4.17 16.76 -11.64
C TRP A 451 3.95 17.52 -10.33
N GLU A 452 2.71 17.88 -10.02
CA GLU A 452 2.28 18.54 -8.78
C GLU A 452 2.33 17.65 -7.54
N ARG A 453 2.46 16.32 -7.72
CA ARG A 453 2.59 15.34 -6.63
C ARG A 453 3.99 14.73 -6.54
N MET A 454 4.85 14.99 -7.54
CA MET A 454 6.24 14.56 -7.51
C MET A 454 6.96 15.23 -6.34
N PHE A 455 7.68 14.46 -5.55
CA PHE A 455 8.51 14.95 -4.44
C PHE A 455 7.69 15.69 -3.37
N THR A 456 6.59 15.10 -2.94
CA THR A 456 5.65 15.69 -1.97
C THR A 456 5.66 14.90 -0.67
N THR A 457 5.56 15.55 0.49
CA THR A 457 5.46 14.86 1.78
C THR A 457 4.10 14.22 1.97
N VAL A 458 4.04 13.05 2.61
CA VAL A 458 2.76 12.38 2.88
C VAL A 458 2.05 13.01 4.07
N GLY A 459 2.75 13.12 5.21
CA GLY A 459 2.25 13.77 6.42
C GLY A 459 2.77 15.21 6.60
N GLY A 460 2.28 15.86 7.65
CA GLY A 460 2.56 17.26 7.98
C GLY A 460 1.31 18.12 7.91
N ASP A 461 1.45 19.38 8.31
CA ASP A 461 0.35 20.35 8.31
C ASP A 461 0.23 21.05 6.94
N GLY A 462 -0.94 21.58 6.66
CA GLY A 462 -1.26 22.32 5.45
C GLY A 462 -1.45 21.46 4.21
N GLU A 463 -1.73 22.12 3.10
CA GLU A 463 -1.86 21.46 1.81
C GLU A 463 -0.52 20.85 1.34
N PRO A 464 -0.53 19.65 0.73
CA PRO A 464 0.69 19.01 0.24
C PRO A 464 1.41 19.88 -0.80
N TYR A 465 2.74 20.00 -0.67
CA TYR A 465 3.56 20.81 -1.57
C TYR A 465 4.64 19.98 -2.28
N SER A 466 4.77 20.15 -3.59
CA SER A 466 5.81 19.49 -4.40
C SER A 466 7.16 20.22 -4.33
N TYR A 467 8.17 19.52 -3.81
CA TYR A 467 9.55 20.01 -3.75
C TYR A 467 10.35 19.71 -5.02
N PHE A 468 9.72 19.21 -6.09
CA PHE A 468 10.41 18.77 -7.30
C PHE A 468 11.20 19.90 -7.97
N LYS A 469 10.64 21.11 -8.04
CA LYS A 469 11.31 22.28 -8.62
C LYS A 469 12.57 22.65 -7.84
N PHE A 470 12.52 22.60 -6.51
CA PHE A 470 13.68 22.87 -5.65
C PHE A 470 14.77 21.81 -5.82
N PHE A 471 14.37 20.54 -5.97
CA PHE A 471 15.30 19.46 -6.29
C PHE A 471 16.03 19.72 -7.62
N LEU A 472 15.32 20.14 -8.68
CA LEU A 472 15.96 20.48 -9.95
C LEU A 472 16.93 21.66 -9.84
N ILE A 473 16.59 22.68 -9.07
CA ILE A 473 17.48 23.83 -8.81
C ILE A 473 18.74 23.36 -8.07
N ALA A 474 18.59 22.55 -7.01
CA ALA A 474 19.71 22.01 -6.26
C ALA A 474 20.60 21.10 -7.13
N LEU A 475 20.00 20.30 -8.01
CA LEU A 475 20.70 19.43 -8.94
C LEU A 475 21.50 20.24 -9.97
N ALA A 476 20.89 21.27 -10.56
CA ALA A 476 21.56 22.19 -11.47
C ALA A 476 22.72 22.93 -10.79
N ALA A 477 22.52 23.39 -9.55
CA ALA A 477 23.57 24.00 -8.74
C ALA A 477 24.72 23.02 -8.47
N TYR A 478 24.42 21.77 -8.10
CA TYR A 478 25.42 20.73 -7.86
C TYR A 478 26.27 20.45 -9.10
N PHE A 479 25.65 20.25 -10.27
CA PHE A 479 26.38 20.02 -11.51
C PHE A 479 27.17 21.26 -11.95
N GLY A 480 26.60 22.45 -11.80
CA GLY A 480 27.28 23.71 -12.05
C GLY A 480 28.54 23.87 -11.20
N ILE A 481 28.41 23.74 -9.87
CA ILE A 481 29.54 23.82 -8.93
C ILE A 481 30.60 22.76 -9.26
N THR A 482 30.18 21.51 -9.48
CA THR A 482 31.10 20.41 -9.82
C THR A 482 31.87 20.68 -11.11
N TYR A 483 31.19 21.22 -12.13
CA TYR A 483 31.81 21.60 -13.39
C TYR A 483 32.86 22.72 -13.20
N PHE A 484 32.51 23.78 -12.46
CA PHE A 484 33.44 24.87 -12.15
C PHE A 484 34.65 24.41 -11.32
N MET A 485 34.43 23.53 -10.33
CA MET A 485 35.51 22.96 -9.52
C MET A 485 36.47 22.10 -10.35
N LYS A 486 35.95 21.26 -11.26
CA LYS A 486 36.78 20.47 -12.18
C LYS A 486 37.58 21.37 -13.12
N LYS A 487 36.95 22.41 -13.67
CA LYS A 487 37.62 23.39 -14.54
C LYS A 487 38.73 24.15 -13.82
N LYS A 488 38.54 24.50 -12.54
CA LYS A 488 39.57 25.16 -11.72
C LYS A 488 40.74 24.23 -11.41
N ARG A 489 40.47 22.95 -11.08
CA ARG A 489 41.50 21.92 -10.85
C ARG A 489 42.27 21.52 -12.11
N ALA A 490 41.70 21.71 -13.30
CA ALA A 490 42.39 21.47 -14.57
C ALA A 490 43.26 22.67 -15.02
N LYS A 491 43.13 23.82 -14.36
CA LYS A 491 43.92 25.04 -14.62
C LYS A 491 45.07 25.25 -13.62
N ILE A 492 45.10 24.47 -12.55
CA ILE A 492 46.19 24.36 -11.56
C ILE A 492 46.92 23.08 -11.90
#